data_AF-A0A3S0GUD6-F1
#
_entry.id   AF-A0A3S0GUD6-F1
#
_cell.length_a   1.000
_cell.length_b   1.000
_cell.length_c   1.000
_cell.angle_alpha   90.00
_cell.angle_beta   90.00
_cell.angle_gamma   90.00
#
_symmetry.space_group_name_H-M   'P 1'
#
loop_
_entity.id
_entity.type
_entity.pdbx_description
1 polymer ?
#
loop_
_entity_poly.entity_id
_entity_poly.type
_entity_poly.pdbx_seq_one_letter_code
_entity_poly.pdbx_strand_id
1 'polypeptide(L)' 'MRTTVTIEDALYNEALEVADPSMDKADLFREAVKTFVRVQAAKRLAALGARAPEIRDIPRRREDVNS' A
#
# COMPACT_ATOMS: atom_id res chain seq x y z
N MET A 1 -5.81 -8.52 -19.74
CA MET A 1 -4.52 -9.20 -19.99
C MET A 1 -4.56 -10.54 -19.27
N ARG A 2 -4.20 -11.65 -19.94
CA ARG A 2 -4.11 -12.97 -19.32
C ARG A 2 -2.65 -13.32 -19.16
N THR A 3 -2.23 -13.64 -17.94
CA THR A 3 -0.83 -13.89 -17.60
C THR A 3 -0.78 -15.13 -16.71
N THR A 4 0.15 -16.04 -16.99
CA THR A 4 0.43 -17.21 -16.17
C THR A 4 1.64 -16.89 -15.30
N VAL A 5 1.54 -17.14 -14.00
CA VAL A 5 2.61 -16.93 -13.01
C VAL A 5 2.80 -18.21 -12.21
N THR A 6 4.04 -18.52 -11.89
CA THR A 6 4.41 -19.62 -11.00
C THR A 6 4.60 -19.06 -9.60
N ILE A 7 3.96 -19.69 -8.61
CA ILE A 7 4.05 -19.31 -7.19
C ILE A 7 4.29 -20.58 -6.38
N GLU A 8 4.99 -20.46 -5.25
CA GLU A 8 5.15 -21.56 -4.32
C GLU A 8 3.83 -21.88 -3.63
N ASP A 9 3.49 -23.17 -3.54
CA ASP A 9 2.23 -23.62 -2.94
C ASP A 9 2.10 -23.22 -1.47
N ALA A 10 3.20 -23.21 -0.72
CA ALA A 10 3.21 -22.77 0.67
C ALA A 10 2.76 -21.30 0.80
N LEU A 11 3.30 -20.42 -0.03
CA LEU A 11 2.92 -19.00 -0.06
C LEU A 11 1.48 -18.81 -0.51
N TYR A 12 1.03 -19.59 -1.49
CA TYR A 12 -0.35 -19.54 -1.96
C TYR A 12 -1.34 -20.00 -0.88
N ASN A 13 -1.01 -21.05 -0.13
CA ASN A 13 -1.84 -21.54 0.97
C ASN A 13 -1.90 -20.54 2.13
N GLU A 14 -0.78 -19.96 2.52
CA GLU A 14 -0.75 -18.91 3.56
C GLU A 14 -1.63 -17.71 3.16
N ALA A 15 -1.57 -17.31 1.90
CA ALA A 15 -2.42 -16.25 1.37
C ALA A 15 -3.91 -16.62 1.41
N LEU A 16 -4.27 -17.89 1.20
CA LEU A 16 -5.65 -18.37 1.30
C LEU A 16 -6.17 -18.44 2.75
N GLU A 17 -5.31 -18.73 3.73
CA GLU A 17 -5.70 -18.76 5.15
C GLU A 17 -6.15 -17.39 5.67
N VAL A 18 -5.57 -16.32 5.12
CA VAL A 18 -5.89 -14.93 5.49
C VAL A 18 -6.86 -14.25 4.53
N ALA A 19 -7.11 -14.83 3.36
CA ALA A 19 -8.01 -14.27 2.37
C ALA A 19 -9.48 -14.40 2.81
N ASP A 20 -10.32 -13.53 2.23
CA ASP A 20 -11.77 -13.66 2.39
C ASP A 20 -12.22 -14.99 1.75
N PRO A 21 -13.08 -15.79 2.40
CA PRO A 21 -13.59 -17.05 1.85
C PRO A 21 -14.31 -16.91 0.50
N SER A 22 -14.79 -15.71 0.19
CA SER A 22 -15.45 -15.40 -1.09
C SER A 22 -14.49 -14.95 -2.20
N MET A 23 -13.21 -14.76 -1.88
CA MET A 23 -12.22 -14.26 -2.82
C MET A 23 -11.79 -15.33 -3.81
N ASP A 24 -11.84 -15.01 -5.11
CA ASP A 24 -11.33 -15.89 -6.14
C ASP A 24 -9.80 -15.74 -6.32
N LYS A 25 -9.19 -16.63 -7.12
CA LYS A 25 -7.74 -16.59 -7.37
C LYS A 25 -7.30 -15.28 -8.02
N ALA A 26 -8.10 -14.75 -8.95
CA ALA A 26 -7.75 -13.55 -9.69
C ALA A 26 -7.80 -12.30 -8.80
N ASP A 27 -8.75 -12.26 -7.87
CA ASP A 27 -8.91 -11.20 -6.88
C ASP A 27 -7.77 -11.21 -5.86
N LEU A 28 -7.33 -12.39 -5.42
CA LEU A 28 -6.13 -12.51 -4.57
C LEU A 28 -4.90 -11.91 -5.25
N PHE A 29 -4.64 -12.26 -6.51
CA PHE A 29 -3.52 -11.69 -7.27
C PHE A 29 -3.68 -10.19 -7.49
N ARG A 30 -4.90 -9.71 -7.77
CA ARG A 30 -5.18 -8.27 -7.94
C ARG A 30 -4.90 -7.50 -6.66
N GLU A 31 -5.32 -8.00 -5.51
CA GLU A 31 -5.06 -7.38 -4.21
C GLU A 31 -3.58 -7.44 -3.82
N ALA A 32 -2.88 -8.53 -4.12
CA ALA A 32 -1.44 -8.62 -3.94
C ALA A 32 -0.70 -7.53 -4.73
N VAL A 33 -1.05 -7.32 -6.00
CA VAL A 33 -0.45 -6.29 -6.85
C VAL A 33 -0.79 -4.88 -6.34
N LYS A 34 -2.05 -4.61 -5.96
CA LYS A 34 -2.43 -3.31 -5.37
C LYS A 34 -1.64 -3.03 -4.10
N THR A 35 -1.49 -4.02 -3.24
CA THR A 35 -0.75 -3.91 -1.98
C THR A 35 0.73 -3.66 -2.25
N PHE A 36 1.34 -4.37 -3.20
CA PHE A 36 2.72 -4.13 -3.60
C PHE A 36 2.93 -2.68 -4.06
N VAL A 37 2.05 -2.15 -4.92
CA VAL A 37 2.12 -0.75 -5.37
C VAL A 37 2.05 0.22 -4.20
N ARG A 38 1.12 0.01 -3.26
CA ARG A 38 0.99 0.83 -2.04
C ARG A 38 2.26 0.81 -1.20
N VAL A 39 2.83 -0.37 -0.94
CA VAL A 39 4.06 -0.53 -0.15
C VAL A 39 5.24 0.16 -0.83
N GLN A 40 5.40 0.00 -2.14
CA GLN A 40 6.49 0.65 -2.87
C GLN A 40 6.33 2.17 -2.92
N ALA A 41 5.10 2.66 -3.10
CA ALA A 41 4.81 4.09 -3.04
C ALA A 41 5.13 4.66 -1.66
N ALA A 42 4.72 3.98 -0.58
CA ALA A 42 5.04 4.38 0.79
C ALA A 42 6.55 4.39 1.07
N LYS A 43 7.29 3.36 0.61
CA LYS A 43 8.77 3.32 0.71
C LYS A 43 9.42 4.48 -0.01
N ARG A 44 8.97 4.80 -1.23
CA ARG A 44 9.46 5.95 -2.00
C ARG A 44 9.16 7.26 -1.29
N LEU A 45 7.94 7.42 -0.76
CA LEU A 45 7.54 8.61 -0.02
C LEU A 45 8.34 8.78 1.27
N ALA A 46 8.55 7.72 2.04
CA ALA A 46 9.40 7.73 3.24
C ALA A 46 10.84 8.13 2.90
N ALA A 47 11.39 7.63 1.80
CA ALA A 47 12.70 8.02 1.31
C ALA A 47 12.78 9.49 0.86
N LEU A 48 11.65 10.13 0.52
CA LEU A 48 11.55 11.57 0.23
C LEU A 48 11.37 12.40 1.50
N GLY A 49 10.57 11.93 2.47
CA GLY A 49 10.34 12.58 3.77
C GLY A 49 11.58 12.66 4.66
N ALA A 50 12.58 11.81 4.41
CA ALA A 50 13.91 11.89 5.04
C ALA A 50 14.84 12.96 4.40
N ARG A 51 14.41 13.70 3.36
CA ARG A 51 15.27 14.67 2.64
C ARG A 51 15.03 16.15 2.99
N ALA A 52 14.07 16.48 3.84
CA ALA A 52 13.87 17.87 4.29
C ALA A 52 13.67 17.98 5.81
N PRO A 53 14.61 17.48 6.64
CA PRO A 53 14.54 17.62 8.10
C PRO A 53 14.58 19.07 8.59
N GLU A 54 15.07 20.00 7.75
CA GLU A 54 15.16 21.43 8.03
C GLU A 54 14.02 22.25 7.42
N ILE A 55 12.97 21.62 6.88
CA ILE A 55 11.81 22.37 6.39
C ILE A 55 11.22 23.19 7.56
N ARG A 56 11.12 24.50 7.35
CA ARG A 56 10.54 25.42 8.34
C ARG A 56 9.07 25.08 8.51
N ASP A 57 8.61 25.03 9.77
CA ASP A 57 7.22 24.77 10.10
C ASP A 57 6.30 25.77 9.38
N ILE A 58 5.33 25.25 8.63
CA ILE A 58 4.42 26.09 7.84
C ILE A 58 3.27 26.48 8.77
N PRO A 59 2.98 27.79 8.96
CA PRO A 59 1.90 28.22 9.84
C PRO A 59 0.57 27.59 9.42
N ARG A 60 0.04 26.72 10.27
CA ARG A 60 -1.30 26.15 10.05
C ARG A 60 -2.31 27.27 10.23
N ARG A 61 -2.93 27.71 9.14
CA ARG A 61 -4.09 28.61 9.19
C ARG A 61 -5.22 27.85 9.89
N ARG A 62 -5.38 28.11 11.19
CA ARG A 62 -6.67 27.89 11.85
C ARG A 62 -7.55 29.01 11.33
N GLU A 63 -8.68 28.65 10.71
CA GLU A 63 -9.74 29.64 10.54
C GLU A 63 -10.14 30.09 11.94
N ASP A 64 -10.06 31.39 12.17
CA ASP A 64 -10.43 32.00 13.44
C ASP A 64 -11.93 31.75 13.66
N VAL A 65 -12.25 30.66 14.36
CA VAL A 65 -13.57 30.45 14.95
C VAL A 65 -13.67 31.39 16.14
N ASN A 66 -13.99 32.65 15.85
CA ASN A 66 -14.76 33.62 16.64
C ASN A 66 -14.19 35.04 16.49
N SER A 67 -14.96 35.89 15.82
CA SER A 67 -15.30 37.24 16.31
C SER A 67 -16.61 37.68 15.66
#